data_AF-A0A1C5IJR3-F1
#
_entry.id   AF-A0A1C5IJR3-F1
#
_cell.length_a   1.000
_cell.length_b   1.000
_cell.length_c   1.000
_cell.angle_alpha   90.00
_cell.angle_beta   90.00
_cell.angle_gamma   90.00
#
_symmetry.space_group_name_H-M   'P 1'
#
loop_
_entity.id
_entity.type
_entity.pdbx_description
1 polymer ?
#
loop_
_entity_poly.entity_id
_entity_poly.type
_entity_poly.pdbx_seq_one_letter_code
_entity_poly.pdbx_strand_id
1 'polypeptide(L)'
;MSVYTLTPRPGYERYTIQVGWNPHRTYFATVVDFAWDLVTDHDNPPDTVRIGLIETILDPTEVLLAVEPYADIPADLATTLRADQAAHPVRR
;
A
#
# COMPACT_ATOMS: atom_id res chain seq x y z
N MET A 1 6.86 12.13 -5.86
CA MET A 1 6.68 10.71 -5.52
C MET A 1 6.37 10.67 -4.04
N SER A 2 5.44 9.83 -3.64
CA SER A 2 4.94 9.80 -2.26
C SER A 2 4.81 8.38 -1.76
N VAL A 3 5.01 8.21 -0.45
CA VAL A 3 4.80 6.96 0.29
C VAL A 3 4.17 7.34 1.62
N TYR A 4 3.03 6.72 1.92
CA TYR A 4 2.30 6.90 3.17
C TYR A 4 2.27 5.56 3.89
N THR A 5 2.85 5.51 5.09
CA THR A 5 2.70 4.37 5.99
C THR A 5 1.41 4.53 6.77
N LEU A 6 0.56 3.51 6.74
CA LEU A 6 -0.73 3.50 7.42
C LEU A 6 -0.62 2.87 8.79
N THR A 7 -1.52 3.26 9.70
CA THR A 7 -1.66 2.63 11.01
C THR A 7 -2.32 1.26 10.83
N PRO A 8 -1.68 0.15 11.28
CA PRO A 8 -2.31 -1.15 11.19
C PRO A 8 -3.53 -1.26 12.11
N ARG A 9 -4.53 -2.02 11.66
CA ARG A 9 -5.68 -2.41 12.49
C ARG A 9 -5.27 -3.44 13.55
N PRO A 10 -6.08 -3.60 14.61
CA PRO A 10 -5.86 -4.66 15.60
C PRO A 10 -5.73 -6.04 14.94
N GLY A 11 -4.71 -6.81 15.32
CA GLY A 11 -4.36 -8.10 14.72
C GLY A 11 -3.36 -8.04 13.57
N TYR A 12 -3.04 -6.83 13.08
CA TYR A 12 -2.07 -6.59 12.02
C TYR A 12 -0.88 -5.73 12.47
N GLU A 13 -0.62 -5.61 13.76
CA GLU A 13 0.39 -4.69 14.33
C GLU A 13 1.82 -4.99 13.86
N ARG A 14 2.08 -6.22 13.42
CA ARG A 14 3.38 -6.65 12.86
C ARG A 14 3.56 -6.24 11.40
N TYR A 15 2.48 -5.88 10.71
CA TYR A 15 2.50 -5.53 9.31
C TYR A 15 2.91 -4.07 9.11
N THR A 16 3.79 -3.87 8.14
CA THR A 16 4.03 -2.55 7.53
C THR A 16 3.14 -2.41 6.32
N ILE A 17 2.30 -1.38 6.35
CA ILE A 17 1.28 -1.12 5.33
C ILE A 17 1.58 0.23 4.70
N GLN A 18 1.84 0.25 3.39
CA GLN A 18 2.18 1.47 2.68
C GLN A 18 1.36 1.61 1.41
N VAL A 19 1.01 2.85 1.07
CA VAL A 19 0.42 3.21 -0.22
C VAL A 19 1.09 4.46 -0.76
N GLY A 20 0.99 4.71 -2.06
CA GLY A 20 1.54 5.95 -2.61
C GLY A 20 1.55 6.04 -4.12
N TRP A 21 2.21 7.08 -4.62
CA TRP A 21 2.45 7.31 -6.04
C TRP A 21 3.92 7.07 -6.39
N ASN A 22 4.18 6.03 -7.20
CA ASN A 22 5.52 5.53 -7.46
C ASN A 22 6.21 6.23 -8.66
N PRO A 23 7.52 6.02 -8.87
CA PRO A 23 8.25 6.59 -10.01
C PRO A 23 7.72 6.17 -11.38
N HIS A 24 7.11 4.98 -11.47
CA HIS A 24 6.52 4.42 -12.69
C HIS A 24 5.17 5.05 -13.06
N ARG A 25 4.75 6.09 -12.34
CA ARG A 25 3.49 6.80 -12.59
C ARG A 25 2.27 5.89 -12.43
N THR A 26 2.30 5.08 -11.38
CA THR A 26 1.18 4.26 -10.93
C THR A 26 1.03 4.36 -9.42
N TYR A 27 -0.19 4.20 -8.94
CA TYR A 27 -0.43 3.93 -7.53
C TYR A 27 0.16 2.57 -7.14
N PHE A 28 0.56 2.45 -5.88
CA PHE A 28 1.00 1.19 -5.31
C PHE A 28 0.46 0.99 -3.91
N ALA A 29 0.41 -0.28 -3.48
CA ALA A 29 0.17 -0.69 -2.11
C ALA A 29 1.09 -1.86 -1.73
N THR A 30 1.58 -1.85 -0.50
CA THR A 30 2.32 -2.95 0.12
C THR A 30 1.76 -3.26 1.51
N VAL A 31 1.56 -4.54 1.80
CA VAL A 31 1.27 -5.09 3.13
C VAL A 31 2.27 -6.21 3.36
N VAL A 32 3.14 -6.07 4.35
CA VAL A 32 4.24 -7.01 4.62
C VAL A 32 4.50 -7.10 6.12
N ASP A 33 4.54 -8.32 6.67
CA ASP A 33 5.12 -8.57 8.00
C ASP A 33 6.65 -8.76 7.85
N PHE A 34 7.44 -7.76 8.28
CA PHE A 34 8.90 -7.83 8.25
C PHE A 34 9.51 -8.65 9.40
N ALA A 35 8.70 -8.98 10.41
CA ALA A 35 9.11 -9.79 11.54
C ALA A 35 8.82 -11.29 11.32
N TRP A 36 8.18 -11.66 10.21
CA TRP A 36 7.97 -13.06 9.86
C TRP A 36 9.25 -13.69 9.29
N ASP A 37 9.57 -14.90 9.77
CA ASP A 37 10.76 -15.65 9.39
C ASP A 37 10.34 -17.08 9.01
N LEU A 38 10.66 -17.47 7.76
CA LEU A 38 10.31 -18.77 7.20
C LEU A 38 10.95 -19.94 7.97
N VAL A 39 12.09 -19.74 8.63
CA VAL A 39 12.79 -20.78 9.39
C VAL A 39 12.11 -21.04 10.73
N THR A 40 11.61 -19.99 11.39
CA THR A 40 11.02 -20.11 12.74
C THR A 40 9.50 -20.19 12.75
N ASP A 41 8.82 -19.73 11.71
CA ASP A 41 7.35 -19.64 11.63
C ASP A 41 6.79 -20.06 10.25
N HIS A 42 7.32 -21.17 9.71
CA HIS A 42 6.95 -21.68 8.38
C HIS A 42 5.46 -22.00 8.19
N ASP A 43 4.76 -22.38 9.26
CA ASP A 43 3.35 -22.80 9.21
C ASP A 43 2.36 -21.63 9.17
N ASN A 44 2.81 -20.41 9.48
CA ASN A 44 1.97 -19.21 9.51
C ASN A 44 2.51 -18.11 8.59
N PRO A 45 2.54 -18.33 7.26
CA PRO A 45 2.97 -17.29 6.33
C PRO A 45 2.05 -16.06 6.41
N PRO A 46 2.60 -14.84 6.39
CA PRO A 46 1.82 -13.62 6.51
C PRO A 46 1.11 -13.29 5.20
N ASP A 47 -0.01 -12.58 5.31
CA ASP A 47 -0.69 -12.04 4.14
C ASP A 47 0.20 -10.98 3.46
N THR A 48 0.51 -11.17 2.18
CA THR A 48 1.31 -10.20 1.44
C THR A 48 0.49 -9.59 0.31
N VAL A 49 0.28 -8.28 0.37
CA VAL A 49 -0.31 -7.49 -0.72
C VAL A 49 0.81 -6.70 -1.40
N ARG A 50 0.94 -6.81 -2.72
CA ARG A 50 1.86 -6.01 -3.53
C ARG A 50 1.19 -5.65 -4.85
N ILE A 51 0.76 -4.39 -4.95
CA ILE A 51 -0.03 -3.87 -6.06
C ILE A 51 0.71 -2.69 -6.69
N GLY A 52 0.60 -2.50 -8.01
CA GLY A 52 1.28 -1.43 -8.73
C GLY A 52 2.77 -1.66 -9.00
N LEU A 53 3.22 -2.92 -8.88
CA LEU A 53 4.59 -3.34 -9.19
C LEU A 53 4.76 -3.72 -10.67
N ILE A 54 3.73 -4.33 -11.27
CA ILE A 54 3.71 -4.84 -12.64
C ILE A 54 2.59 -4.17 -13.45
N GLU A 55 1.43 -3.99 -12.83
CA GLU A 55 0.25 -3.36 -13.43
C GLU A 55 0.24 -1.84 -13.23
N THR A 56 -0.42 -1.14 -14.14
CA THR A 56 -0.65 0.31 -14.04
C THR A 56 -2.01 0.56 -13.40
N ILE A 57 -2.00 1.25 -12.26
CA ILE A 57 -3.17 1.60 -11.46
C ILE A 57 -3.22 3.11 -11.33
N LEU A 58 -4.35 3.66 -11.80
CA LEU A 58 -4.59 5.10 -11.86
C LEU A 58 -5.80 5.54 -11.03
N ASP A 59 -6.49 4.59 -10.40
CA ASP A 59 -7.51 4.88 -9.39
C ASP A 59 -6.93 4.64 -7.99
N PRO A 60 -6.81 5.68 -7.14
CA PRO A 60 -6.36 5.48 -5.76
C PRO A 60 -7.32 4.60 -4.95
N THR A 61 -8.58 4.47 -5.37
CA THR A 61 -9.57 3.62 -4.69
C THR A 61 -9.16 2.15 -4.73
N GLU A 62 -8.58 1.68 -5.84
CA GLU A 62 -8.14 0.28 -5.99
C GLU A 62 -7.06 -0.08 -4.97
N VAL A 63 -6.06 0.78 -4.78
CA VAL A 63 -4.99 0.55 -3.78
C VAL A 63 -5.51 0.68 -2.36
N LEU A 64 -6.47 1.58 -2.10
CA LEU A 64 -7.07 1.75 -0.78
C LEU A 64 -7.94 0.55 -0.38
N LEU A 65 -8.74 0.02 -1.30
CA LEU A 65 -9.54 -1.19 -1.07
C LEU A 65 -8.66 -2.40 -0.75
N ALA A 66 -7.50 -2.51 -1.40
CA ALA A 66 -6.58 -3.61 -1.15
C ALA A 66 -5.95 -3.61 0.25
N VAL A 67 -5.81 -2.43 0.87
CA VAL A 67 -5.21 -2.28 2.22
C VAL A 67 -6.25 -2.11 3.33
N GLU A 68 -7.52 -1.90 2.98
CA GLU A 68 -8.64 -1.67 3.90
C GLU A 68 -8.78 -2.74 5.00
N PRO A 69 -8.58 -4.05 4.72
CA PRO A 69 -8.66 -5.06 5.78
C PRO A 69 -7.58 -4.89 6.87
N TYR A 70 -6.44 -4.33 6.50
CA TYR A 70 -5.20 -4.36 7.28
C TYR A 70 -4.94 -3.05 8.03
N ALA A 71 -5.45 -1.93 7.55
CA ALA A 71 -5.11 -0.60 8.06
C ALA A 71 -6.30 0.32 8.28
N ASP A 72 -6.10 1.29 9.18
CA ASP A 72 -6.95 2.46 9.28
C ASP A 72 -6.59 3.45 8.18
N ILE A 73 -7.56 3.75 7.32
CA ILE A 73 -7.38 4.64 6.17
C ILE A 73 -7.83 6.05 6.56
N PRO A 74 -6.93 7.05 6.58
CA PRO A 74 -7.32 8.45 6.78
C PRO A 74 -8.29 8.91 5.69
N ALA A 75 -9.33 9.65 6.09
CA ALA A 75 -10.41 10.08 5.19
C ALA A 75 -9.91 10.98 4.04
N ASP A 76 -8.81 11.70 4.24
CA ASP A 76 -8.20 12.61 3.27
C ASP A 76 -7.15 11.94 2.37
N LEU A 77 -6.75 10.70 2.65
CA LEU A 77 -5.65 10.02 1.96
C LEU A 77 -5.91 9.89 0.46
N ALA A 78 -7.14 9.58 0.04
CA ALA A 78 -7.50 9.50 -1.38
C ALA A 78 -7.29 10.84 -2.10
N THR A 79 -7.61 11.96 -1.45
CA THR A 79 -7.40 13.31 -1.99
C THR A 79 -5.91 13.62 -2.10
N THR A 80 -5.14 13.27 -1.07
CA THR A 80 -3.69 13.43 -1.04
C THR A 80 -3.01 12.64 -2.17
N LEU A 81 -3.40 11.38 -2.36
CA LEU A 81 -2.89 10.53 -3.45
C LEU A 81 -3.20 11.09 -4.84
N ARG A 82 -4.37 11.72 -5.05
CA ARG A 82 -4.68 12.41 -6.32
C ARG A 82 -3.83 13.66 -6.51
N ALA A 83 -3.55 14.40 -5.45
CA ALA A 83 -2.65 15.56 -5.52
C ALA A 83 -1.22 15.14 -5.93
N ASP A 84 -0.72 14.02 -5.40
CA ASP A 84 0.60 13.49 -5.78
C ASP A 84 0.68 13.07 -7.25
N GLN A 85 -0.36 12.41 -7.74
CA GLN A 85 -0.50 12.08 -9.16
C GLN A 85 -0.49 13.35 -10.01
N ALA A 86 -1.23 14.40 -9.62
CA ALA A 86 -1.30 15.65 -10.36
C ALA A 86 0.05 16.40 -10.37
N ALA A 87 0.80 16.37 -9.27
CA ALA A 87 2.16 16.93 -9.20
C ALA A 87 3.16 16.15 -10.08
N HIS A 88 2.85 14.91 -10.41
CA HIS A 88 3.73 13.98 -11.10
C HIS A 88 2.96 13.14 -12.13
N PRO A 89 2.42 13.77 -13.19
CA PRO A 89 1.49 13.12 -14.09
C PRO A 89 2.13 11.98 -14.89
N VAL A 90 1.27 11.06 -15.35
CA VAL A 90 1.62 10.04 -16.35
C VAL A 90 2.15 10.74 -17.60
N ARG A 91 3.25 10.24 -18.18
CA ARG A 91 3.74 10.77 -19.46
C ARG A 91 2.72 10.38 -20.54
N ARG A 92 2.18 11.39 -21.26
CA ARG A 92 1.33 11.20 -22.44
C ARG A 92 2.11 10.59 -23.59
#